data_AF-K7MVE2-F1
#
_entry.id   AF-K7MVE2-F1
#
_cell.length_a   1.000
_cell.length_b   1.000
_cell.length_c   1.000
_cell.angle_alpha   90.00
_cell.angle_beta   90.00
_cell.angle_gamma   90.00
#
_symmetry.space_group_name_H-M   'P 1'
#
loop_
_entity.id
_entity.type
_entity.pdbx_description
1 polymer ?
#
loop_
_entity_poly.entity_id
_entity_poly.type
_entity_poly.pdbx_seq_one_letter_code
_entity_poly.pdbx_strand_id
1 'polypeptide(L)'
;MDYICLFVTFTAIALLGFVFVVFFEAYKRRNNHQHIEVPAIFEDPSSLKQVPCPHIVDPATKYISLIIPAFNEEHRLPGALEETMNYLHQRTLKDSSFTYEVVIIDDGSADETKRVAFEFVRKYTVDKVRVILLGRNHGKGEAIRKGMMHSRGELLLMLDADGATKVTDLEKLENQIQAVAKREYHHGDSSDSDPRFRISDVPAAVFGSRAHLEEKALATRKWYRNFLMKGFHLVVLLAAGPGIRDTQCGFKMFTRAAARKLFSNVRLKRWCFDVELVFLCKWFRIPVSEISVNWSEIPGSKVNLLSIPNMLWELVLMSVGYRTGMWRISNST
;
A
#
# COMPACT_ATOMS: atom_id res chain seq x y z
N MET A 1 20.99 22.14 -44.84
CA MET A 1 21.47 21.90 -43.46
C MET A 1 20.61 22.61 -42.42
N ASP A 2 19.98 23.73 -42.78
CA ASP A 2 19.23 24.58 -41.84
C ASP A 2 18.05 23.86 -41.15
N TYR A 3 17.29 23.03 -41.86
CA TYR A 3 16.20 22.25 -41.26
C TYR A 3 16.69 21.23 -40.20
N ILE A 4 17.87 20.62 -40.41
CA ILE A 4 18.43 19.68 -39.45
C ILE A 4 18.91 20.45 -38.21
N CYS A 5 19.60 21.58 -38.39
CA CYS A 5 20.03 22.42 -37.28
C CYS A 5 18.83 22.97 -36.49
N LEU A 6 17.79 23.42 -37.18
CA LEU A 6 16.54 23.87 -36.56
C LEU A 6 15.83 22.74 -35.81
N PHE A 7 15.78 21.53 -36.37
CA PHE A 7 15.20 20.37 -35.70
C PHE A 7 15.98 19.93 -34.46
N VAL A 8 17.31 19.90 -34.54
CA VAL A 8 18.19 19.57 -33.42
C VAL A 8 18.09 20.62 -32.31
N THR A 9 18.07 21.90 -32.64
CA THR A 9 17.90 22.98 -31.65
C THR A 9 16.52 22.93 -31.01
N PHE A 10 15.46 22.74 -31.80
CA PHE A 10 14.10 22.60 -31.28
C PHE A 10 13.95 21.39 -30.33
N THR A 11 14.49 20.23 -30.72
CA THR A 11 14.46 19.02 -29.87
C THR A 11 15.28 19.20 -28.59
N ALA A 12 16.45 19.85 -28.66
CA ALA A 12 17.25 20.17 -27.47
C ALA A 12 16.52 21.12 -26.51
N ILE A 13 15.89 22.19 -27.03
CA ILE A 13 15.09 23.12 -26.23
C ILE A 13 13.89 22.40 -25.58
N ALA A 14 13.19 21.54 -26.33
CA ALA A 14 12.07 20.76 -25.82
C ALA A 14 12.50 19.79 -24.70
N LEU A 15 13.65 19.11 -24.87
CA LEU A 15 14.23 18.23 -23.85
C LEU A 15 14.63 19.01 -22.59
N LEU A 16 15.31 20.15 -22.73
CA LEU A 16 15.67 21.02 -21.61
C LEU A 16 14.42 21.55 -20.88
N GLY A 17 13.39 21.95 -21.63
CA GLY A 17 12.09 22.35 -21.08
C GLY A 17 11.43 21.23 -20.29
N PHE A 18 11.42 20.00 -20.83
CA PHE A 18 10.88 18.83 -20.13
C PHE A 18 11.65 18.53 -18.83
N VAL A 19 12.98 18.53 -18.88
CA VAL A 19 13.84 18.36 -17.70
C VAL A 19 13.53 19.45 -16.66
N PHE A 20 13.44 20.72 -17.09
CA PHE A 20 13.08 21.82 -16.21
C PHE A 20 11.72 21.61 -15.53
N VAL A 21 10.68 21.21 -16.28
CA VAL A 21 9.34 20.94 -15.72
C VAL A 21 9.39 19.80 -14.70
N VAL A 22 10.13 18.72 -14.97
CA VAL A 22 10.29 17.59 -14.03
C VAL A 22 10.97 18.06 -12.74
N PHE A 23 12.08 18.79 -12.85
CA PHE A 23 12.80 19.30 -11.67
C PHE A 23 11.96 20.31 -10.89
N PHE A 24 11.29 21.22 -11.58
CA PHE A 24 10.42 22.22 -10.99
C PHE A 24 9.26 21.57 -10.23
N GLU A 25 8.57 20.59 -10.84
CA GLU A 25 7.46 19.89 -10.20
C GLU A 25 7.93 18.99 -9.05
N ALA A 26 9.08 18.32 -9.19
CA ALA A 26 9.69 17.54 -8.10
C ALA A 26 10.05 18.44 -6.91
N TYR A 27 10.62 19.62 -7.18
CA TYR A 27 10.93 20.63 -6.17
C TYR A 27 9.66 21.20 -5.53
N LYS A 28 8.65 21.55 -6.32
CA LYS A 28 7.35 22.03 -5.82
C LYS A 28 6.70 21.02 -4.89
N ARG A 29 6.83 19.72 -5.18
CA ARG A 29 6.32 18.61 -4.35
C ARG A 29 7.23 18.23 -3.18
N ARG A 30 8.35 18.92 -2.94
CA ARG A 30 9.30 18.58 -1.85
C ARG A 30 8.67 18.58 -0.46
N ASN A 31 7.65 19.42 -0.23
CA ASN A 31 6.91 19.52 1.03
C ASN A 31 5.57 18.78 0.99
N ASN A 32 5.26 18.05 -0.09
CA ASN A 32 3.99 17.33 -0.25
C ASN A 32 3.85 16.11 0.68
N HIS A 33 4.78 15.94 1.64
CA HIS A 33 4.62 15.08 2.82
C HIS A 33 3.63 15.68 3.83
N GLN A 34 3.20 16.94 3.66
CA GLN A 34 2.06 17.49 4.40
C GLN A 34 0.79 16.80 3.88
N HIS A 35 0.54 15.64 4.45
CA HIS A 35 -0.69 14.89 4.26
C HIS A 35 -1.85 15.60 4.96
N ILE A 36 -3.06 15.19 4.63
CA ILE A 36 -4.25 15.86 5.13
C ILE A 36 -4.36 15.62 6.64
N GLU A 37 -4.27 16.72 7.39
CA GLU A 37 -4.57 16.80 8.82
C GLU A 37 -6.07 16.75 9.10
N VAL A 38 -6.90 16.14 8.24
CA VAL A 38 -8.24 15.74 8.69
C VAL A 38 -7.97 14.77 9.86
N PRO A 39 -8.38 15.11 11.09
CA PRO A 39 -8.22 14.20 12.21
C PRO A 39 -8.89 12.89 11.80
N ALA A 40 -8.21 11.75 11.91
CA ALA A 40 -8.92 10.49 11.73
C ALA A 40 -9.91 10.40 12.90
N ILE A 41 -11.18 10.63 12.60
CA ILE A 41 -12.28 10.49 13.56
C ILE A 41 -12.83 9.09 13.34
N PHE A 42 -12.81 8.29 14.40
CA PHE A 42 -13.52 7.03 14.43
C PHE A 42 -14.88 7.28 15.07
N GLU A 43 -15.94 7.02 14.31
CA GLU A 43 -17.31 7.12 14.78
C GLU A 43 -17.81 5.73 15.18
N ASP A 44 -18.40 5.63 16.37
CA ASP A 44 -19.21 4.49 16.76
C ASP A 44 -20.67 4.81 16.47
N PRO A 45 -21.32 4.20 15.46
CA PRO A 45 -22.72 4.47 15.15
C PRO A 45 -23.69 4.13 16.28
N SER A 46 -23.24 3.40 17.30
CA SER A 46 -24.02 2.99 18.46
C SER A 46 -23.76 3.85 19.71
N SER A 47 -22.85 4.83 19.65
CA SER A 47 -22.43 5.64 20.80
C SER A 47 -22.17 7.08 20.42
N LEU A 48 -22.52 8.02 21.31
CA LEU A 48 -22.21 9.44 21.13
C LEU A 48 -20.76 9.79 21.50
N LYS A 49 -19.98 8.83 22.02
CA LYS A 49 -18.58 9.05 22.43
C LYS A 49 -17.66 8.98 21.21
N GLN A 50 -16.75 9.95 21.10
CA GLN A 50 -15.64 9.87 20.15
C GLN A 50 -14.74 8.69 20.53
N VAL A 51 -14.38 7.88 19.54
CA VAL A 51 -13.46 6.77 19.74
C VAL A 51 -12.02 7.28 19.62
N PRO A 52 -11.11 6.90 20.54
CA PRO A 52 -9.71 7.31 20.48
C PRO A 52 -9.09 6.97 19.12
N CYS A 53 -8.33 7.91 18.59
CA CYS A 53 -7.59 7.72 17.33
C CYS A 53 -6.16 7.31 17.63
N PRO A 54 -5.81 6.02 17.59
CA PRO A 54 -4.44 5.56 17.79
C PRO A 54 -3.55 6.05 16.65
N HIS A 55 -2.25 6.08 16.92
CA HIS A 55 -1.23 6.38 15.94
C HIS A 55 -0.22 5.23 15.85
N ILE A 56 0.43 5.07 14.70
CA ILE A 56 1.40 3.99 14.46
C ILE A 56 2.63 4.04 15.38
N VAL A 57 2.88 5.20 16.01
CA VAL A 57 3.96 5.40 16.99
C VAL A 57 3.62 4.86 18.37
N ASP A 58 2.33 4.71 18.68
CA ASP A 58 1.85 4.15 19.94
C ASP A 58 2.16 2.64 19.98
N PRO A 59 2.24 2.04 21.17
CA PRO A 59 2.32 0.59 21.30
C PRO A 59 1.16 -0.13 20.60
N ALA A 60 1.43 -1.30 20.02
CA ALA A 60 0.39 -2.13 19.44
C ALA A 60 -0.58 -2.62 20.53
N THR A 61 -1.87 -2.67 20.21
CA THR A 61 -2.92 -3.21 21.10
C THR A 61 -3.74 -4.33 20.45
N LYS A 62 -3.41 -4.67 19.20
CA LYS A 62 -3.98 -5.79 18.43
C LYS A 62 -2.84 -6.55 17.79
N TYR A 63 -3.03 -7.83 17.53
CA TYR A 63 -2.04 -8.61 16.80
C TYR A 63 -1.96 -8.17 15.33
N ILE A 64 -3.09 -8.04 14.64
CA ILE A 64 -3.11 -7.64 13.22
C ILE A 64 -4.17 -6.56 12.92
N SER A 65 -3.80 -5.60 12.07
CA SER A 65 -4.72 -4.65 11.44
C SER A 65 -4.84 -4.94 9.96
N LEU A 66 -6.06 -4.98 9.43
CA LEU A 66 -6.36 -5.14 8.02
C LEU A 66 -6.82 -3.78 7.46
N ILE A 67 -6.08 -3.23 6.50
CA ILE A 67 -6.27 -1.90 5.94
C ILE A 67 -6.90 -2.02 4.56
N ILE A 68 -8.13 -1.54 4.42
CA ILE A 68 -8.97 -1.70 3.22
C ILE A 68 -9.31 -0.31 2.65
N PRO A 69 -8.61 0.17 1.61
CA PRO A 69 -9.02 1.37 0.90
C PRO A 69 -10.26 1.10 0.05
N ALA A 70 -11.26 1.95 0.15
CA ALA A 70 -12.50 1.84 -0.60
C ALA A 70 -12.82 3.17 -1.32
N PHE A 71 -13.12 3.07 -2.62
CA PHE A 71 -13.60 4.20 -3.42
C PHE A 71 -14.61 3.71 -4.47
N ASN A 72 -15.88 4.06 -4.25
CA ASN A 72 -17.00 3.59 -5.05
C ASN A 72 -17.04 2.05 -5.16
N GLU A 73 -17.11 1.39 -4.01
CA GLU A 73 -17.01 -0.05 -3.82
C GLU A 73 -18.30 -0.67 -3.25
N GLU A 74 -19.46 0.01 -3.35
CA GLU A 74 -20.71 -0.41 -2.70
C GLU A 74 -21.12 -1.86 -2.98
N HIS A 75 -20.82 -2.36 -4.18
CA HIS A 75 -21.18 -3.72 -4.62
C HIS A 75 -20.13 -4.78 -4.29
N ARG A 76 -18.84 -4.41 -4.19
CA ARG A 76 -17.75 -5.38 -3.99
C ARG A 76 -17.31 -5.48 -2.54
N LEU A 77 -17.35 -4.36 -1.82
CA LEU A 77 -16.94 -4.27 -0.43
C LEU A 77 -17.69 -5.26 0.49
N PRO A 78 -19.04 -5.45 0.39
CA PRO A 78 -19.74 -6.38 1.28
C PRO A 78 -19.20 -7.81 1.21
N GLY A 79 -19.05 -8.36 -0.01
CA GLY A 79 -18.57 -9.72 -0.20
C GLY A 79 -17.14 -9.92 0.29
N ALA A 80 -16.26 -8.95 0.00
CA ALA A 80 -14.87 -8.97 0.47
C ALA A 80 -14.78 -8.91 2.01
N LEU A 81 -15.60 -8.05 2.64
CA LEU A 81 -15.66 -7.93 4.09
C LEU A 81 -16.26 -9.15 4.75
N GLU A 82 -17.32 -9.75 4.21
CA GLU A 82 -17.89 -10.98 4.77
C GLU A 82 -16.89 -12.14 4.73
N GLU A 83 -16.20 -12.35 3.61
CA GLU A 83 -15.12 -13.35 3.50
C GLU A 83 -14.05 -13.10 4.57
N THR A 84 -13.60 -11.84 4.69
CA THR A 84 -12.56 -11.42 5.65
C THR A 84 -12.99 -11.63 7.10
N MET A 85 -14.18 -11.16 7.47
CA MET A 85 -14.69 -11.25 8.84
C MET A 85 -14.96 -12.68 9.26
N ASN A 86 -15.46 -13.53 8.36
CA ASN A 86 -15.65 -14.95 8.62
C ASN A 86 -14.31 -15.64 8.89
N TYR A 87 -13.30 -15.39 8.07
CA TYR A 87 -11.95 -15.94 8.27
C TYR A 87 -11.33 -15.50 9.60
N LEU A 88 -11.36 -14.20 9.92
CA LEU A 88 -10.81 -13.66 11.17
C LEU A 88 -11.55 -14.17 12.41
N HIS A 89 -12.87 -14.35 12.31
CA HIS A 89 -13.67 -14.96 13.38
C HIS A 89 -13.25 -16.42 13.62
N GLN A 90 -13.07 -17.21 12.57
CA GLN A 90 -12.57 -18.59 12.69
C GLN A 90 -11.19 -18.65 13.35
N ARG A 91 -10.29 -17.70 13.03
CA ARG A 91 -8.98 -17.59 13.70
C ARG A 91 -9.10 -17.31 15.20
N THR A 92 -10.03 -16.44 15.59
CA THR A 92 -10.30 -16.14 17.02
C THR A 92 -10.86 -17.36 17.77
N LEU A 93 -11.65 -18.21 17.11
CA LEU A 93 -12.16 -19.44 17.71
C LEU A 93 -11.07 -20.50 17.91
N LYS A 94 -10.07 -20.53 17.02
CA LYS A 94 -8.92 -21.45 17.12
C LYS A 94 -7.89 -21.00 18.15
N ASP A 95 -7.71 -19.69 18.28
CA ASP A 95 -6.74 -19.06 19.17
C ASP A 95 -7.37 -17.83 19.84
N SER A 96 -7.64 -17.95 21.15
CA SER A 96 -8.27 -16.88 21.92
C SER A 96 -7.36 -15.67 22.15
N SER A 97 -6.05 -15.82 21.94
CA SER A 97 -5.09 -14.71 22.02
C SER A 97 -5.04 -13.88 20.73
N PHE A 98 -5.55 -14.42 19.62
CA PHE A 98 -5.60 -13.75 18.34
C PHE A 98 -6.58 -12.56 18.38
N THR A 99 -6.04 -11.36 18.28
CA THR A 99 -6.81 -10.12 18.22
C THR A 99 -6.60 -9.40 16.91
N TYR A 100 -7.67 -8.89 16.32
CA TYR A 100 -7.61 -8.23 15.03
C TYR A 100 -8.43 -6.96 15.00
N GLU A 101 -8.22 -6.18 13.95
CA GLU A 101 -9.14 -5.15 13.51
C GLU A 101 -9.13 -5.02 11.99
N VAL A 102 -10.22 -4.52 11.46
CA VAL A 102 -10.38 -4.12 10.06
C VAL A 102 -10.62 -2.62 10.02
N VAL A 103 -9.75 -1.90 9.32
CA VAL A 103 -9.82 -0.46 9.11
C VAL A 103 -10.19 -0.20 7.66
N ILE A 104 -11.42 0.25 7.44
CA ILE A 104 -11.94 0.63 6.13
C ILE A 104 -11.68 2.12 5.94
N ILE A 105 -11.09 2.50 4.81
CA ILE A 105 -10.79 3.90 4.50
C ILE A 105 -11.60 4.29 3.27
N ASP A 106 -12.66 5.05 3.49
CA ASP A 106 -13.44 5.65 2.41
C ASP A 106 -12.71 6.87 1.85
N ASP A 107 -12.22 6.74 0.62
CA ASP A 107 -11.51 7.78 -0.12
C ASP A 107 -12.48 8.74 -0.82
N GLY A 108 -13.53 9.17 -0.09
CA GLY A 108 -14.54 10.11 -0.56
C GLY A 108 -15.44 9.55 -1.65
N SER A 109 -16.04 8.38 -1.41
CA SER A 109 -16.97 7.74 -2.36
C SER A 109 -18.23 8.59 -2.57
N ALA A 110 -18.79 8.51 -3.77
CA ALA A 110 -20.04 9.16 -4.16
C ALA A 110 -21.26 8.21 -4.11
N ASP A 111 -21.01 6.91 -3.92
CA ASP A 111 -22.02 5.85 -3.83
C ASP A 111 -22.28 5.45 -2.35
N GLU A 112 -22.97 4.34 -2.13
CA GLU A 112 -23.34 3.88 -0.77
C GLU A 112 -22.20 3.17 -0.01
N THR A 113 -20.95 3.26 -0.47
CA THR A 113 -19.79 2.63 0.19
C THR A 113 -19.68 3.01 1.67
N LYS A 114 -19.93 4.28 2.02
CA LYS A 114 -19.93 4.74 3.41
C LYS A 114 -20.98 4.01 4.25
N ARG A 115 -22.21 3.90 3.74
CA ARG A 115 -23.32 3.24 4.46
C ARG A 115 -22.98 1.78 4.70
N VAL A 116 -22.51 1.07 3.68
CA VAL A 116 -22.06 -0.33 3.77
C VAL A 116 -20.97 -0.46 4.85
N ALA A 117 -19.93 0.38 4.82
CA ALA A 117 -18.86 0.31 5.80
C ALA A 117 -19.36 0.47 7.25
N PHE A 118 -20.28 1.41 7.50
CA PHE A 118 -20.87 1.62 8.83
C PHE A 118 -21.80 0.49 9.27
N GLU A 119 -22.45 -0.23 8.36
CA GLU A 119 -23.22 -1.43 8.70
C GLU A 119 -22.34 -2.53 9.29
N PHE A 120 -21.12 -2.71 8.78
CA PHE A 120 -20.15 -3.64 9.36
C PHE A 120 -19.65 -3.18 10.73
N VAL A 121 -19.46 -1.86 10.96
CA VAL A 121 -19.14 -1.32 12.29
C VAL A 121 -20.24 -1.66 13.29
N ARG A 122 -21.52 -1.48 12.92
CA ARG A 122 -22.67 -1.84 13.77
C ARG A 122 -22.71 -3.34 14.06
N LYS A 123 -22.46 -4.18 13.05
CA LYS A 123 -22.51 -5.64 13.18
C LYS A 123 -21.39 -6.21 14.05
N TYR A 124 -20.18 -5.67 13.98
CA TYR A 124 -18.99 -6.24 14.62
C TYR A 124 -18.39 -5.40 15.75
N THR A 125 -18.95 -4.23 16.04
CA THR A 125 -18.47 -3.20 16.97
C THR A 125 -17.23 -2.45 16.49
N VAL A 126 -17.05 -1.23 17.01
CA VAL A 126 -15.92 -0.35 16.68
C VAL A 126 -14.56 -0.90 17.13
N ASP A 127 -14.53 -1.90 18.01
CA ASP A 127 -13.27 -2.55 18.39
C ASP A 127 -12.72 -3.46 17.27
N LYS A 128 -13.59 -4.06 16.45
CA LYS A 128 -13.19 -4.97 15.36
C LYS A 128 -13.22 -4.32 14.00
N VAL A 129 -14.16 -3.42 13.74
CA VAL A 129 -14.29 -2.74 12.44
C VAL A 129 -14.32 -1.24 12.67
N ARG A 130 -13.43 -0.52 12.00
CA ARG A 130 -13.29 0.93 12.10
C ARG A 130 -13.33 1.55 10.71
N VAL A 131 -13.89 2.75 10.61
CA VAL A 131 -14.04 3.47 9.35
C VAL A 131 -13.34 4.83 9.45
N ILE A 132 -12.53 5.17 8.46
CA ILE A 132 -11.93 6.50 8.28
C ILE A 132 -12.53 7.12 7.02
N LEU A 133 -13.06 8.33 7.14
CA LEU A 133 -13.61 9.08 6.00
C LEU A 133 -12.63 10.18 5.59
N LEU A 134 -12.12 10.14 4.35
CA LEU A 134 -11.25 11.19 3.83
C LEU A 134 -12.01 12.41 3.29
N GLY A 135 -13.32 12.28 3.08
CA GLY A 135 -14.22 13.36 2.65
C GLY A 135 -14.16 13.70 1.16
N ARG A 136 -13.03 13.47 0.48
CA ARG A 136 -12.88 13.58 -0.99
C ARG A 136 -11.82 12.60 -1.49
N ASN A 137 -11.84 12.33 -2.80
CA ASN A 137 -10.88 11.42 -3.42
C ASN A 137 -9.44 11.98 -3.45
N HIS A 138 -8.54 11.29 -2.74
CA HIS A 138 -7.12 11.56 -2.70
C HIS A 138 -6.29 10.53 -3.44
N GLY A 139 -6.82 9.33 -3.61
CA GLY A 139 -6.18 8.20 -4.24
C GLY A 139 -5.82 7.12 -3.21
N LYS A 140 -5.72 5.89 -3.74
CA LYS A 140 -5.44 4.66 -2.99
C LYS A 140 -4.23 4.76 -2.05
N GLY A 141 -3.14 5.39 -2.49
CA GLY A 141 -1.93 5.58 -1.68
C GLY A 141 -2.16 6.43 -0.44
N GLU A 142 -2.93 7.52 -0.53
CA GLU A 142 -3.28 8.35 0.64
C GLU A 142 -4.24 7.61 1.58
N ALA A 143 -5.23 6.89 1.02
CA ALA A 143 -6.16 6.08 1.80
C ALA A 143 -5.45 5.00 2.63
N ILE A 144 -4.55 4.24 1.99
CA ILE A 144 -3.75 3.23 2.68
C ILE A 144 -2.83 3.88 3.70
N ARG A 145 -2.12 4.95 3.34
CA ARG A 145 -1.27 5.67 4.28
C ARG A 145 -2.05 6.06 5.52
N LYS A 146 -3.22 6.69 5.38
CA LYS A 146 -4.05 7.10 6.52
C LYS A 146 -4.45 5.90 7.38
N GLY A 147 -4.89 4.81 6.75
CA GLY A 147 -5.23 3.57 7.44
C GLY A 147 -4.05 2.97 8.22
N MET A 148 -2.87 2.90 7.59
CA MET A 148 -1.64 2.39 8.20
C MET A 148 -1.22 3.25 9.39
N MET A 149 -1.26 4.58 9.26
CA MET A 149 -0.85 5.51 10.32
C MET A 149 -1.77 5.48 11.55
N HIS A 150 -3.01 4.98 11.42
CA HIS A 150 -4.01 4.93 12.50
C HIS A 150 -4.41 3.48 12.89
N SER A 151 -3.54 2.51 12.62
CA SER A 151 -3.72 1.09 12.93
C SER A 151 -3.08 0.69 14.27
N ARG A 152 -3.70 -0.27 14.97
CA ARG A 152 -3.32 -0.78 16.30
C ARG A 152 -2.51 -2.08 16.26
N GLY A 153 -2.35 -2.68 15.09
CA GLY A 153 -1.72 -3.98 14.88
C GLY A 153 -0.21 -3.98 15.10
N GLU A 154 0.31 -5.12 15.56
CA GLU A 154 1.73 -5.48 15.45
C GLU A 154 2.11 -5.76 13.99
N LEU A 155 1.20 -6.41 13.27
CA LEU A 155 1.22 -6.62 11.84
C LEU A 155 0.15 -5.75 11.16
N LEU A 156 0.48 -5.22 9.99
CA LEU A 156 -0.42 -4.41 9.18
C LEU A 156 -0.53 -5.03 7.79
N LEU A 157 -1.71 -5.52 7.44
CA LEU A 157 -2.02 -6.11 6.15
C LEU A 157 -2.84 -5.14 5.32
N MET A 158 -2.32 -4.76 4.16
CA MET A 158 -3.06 -4.12 3.09
C MET A 158 -3.80 -5.18 2.26
N LEU A 159 -5.07 -4.92 1.95
CA LEU A 159 -5.90 -5.74 1.08
C LEU A 159 -6.86 -4.84 0.29
N ASP A 160 -7.18 -5.24 -0.94
CA ASP A 160 -8.11 -4.49 -1.80
C ASP A 160 -9.57 -4.74 -1.40
N ALA A 161 -10.42 -3.73 -1.54
CA ALA A 161 -11.85 -3.78 -1.22
C ALA A 161 -12.67 -4.71 -2.16
N ASP A 162 -12.07 -5.20 -3.24
CA ASP A 162 -12.74 -6.02 -4.23
C ASP A 162 -12.75 -7.53 -3.91
N GLY A 163 -11.96 -7.96 -2.92
CA GLY A 163 -11.81 -9.37 -2.58
C GLY A 163 -11.08 -10.18 -3.67
N ALA A 164 -10.31 -9.53 -4.55
CA ALA A 164 -9.62 -10.20 -5.64
C ALA A 164 -8.53 -11.17 -5.14
N THR A 165 -7.87 -10.85 -4.02
CA THR A 165 -6.95 -11.77 -3.34
C THR A 165 -7.69 -12.50 -2.21
N LYS A 166 -7.52 -13.83 -2.13
CA LYS A 166 -8.13 -14.63 -1.07
C LYS A 166 -7.52 -14.33 0.30
N VAL A 167 -8.39 -14.02 1.27
CA VAL A 167 -7.96 -13.65 2.62
C VAL A 167 -7.23 -14.79 3.34
N THR A 168 -7.48 -16.04 2.95
CA THR A 168 -6.81 -17.22 3.49
C THR A 168 -5.30 -17.23 3.25
N ASP A 169 -4.79 -16.50 2.25
CA ASP A 169 -3.34 -16.35 2.04
C ASP A 169 -2.66 -15.43 3.05
N LEU A 170 -3.42 -14.81 3.96
CA LEU A 170 -2.89 -14.07 5.10
C LEU A 170 -1.88 -14.91 5.88
N GLU A 171 -2.18 -16.19 6.13
CA GLU A 171 -1.29 -17.13 6.82
C GLU A 171 0.06 -17.31 6.10
N LYS A 172 0.08 -17.25 4.76
CA LYS A 172 1.34 -17.34 3.99
C LYS A 172 2.21 -16.10 4.23
N LEU A 173 1.60 -14.91 4.22
CA LEU A 173 2.32 -13.65 4.48
C LEU A 173 2.78 -13.58 5.94
N GLU A 174 1.95 -14.04 6.87
CA GLU A 174 2.25 -14.11 8.30
C GLU A 174 3.45 -15.02 8.58
N ASN A 175 3.46 -16.24 8.06
CA ASN A 175 4.58 -17.16 8.21
C ASN A 175 5.86 -16.59 7.59
N GLN A 176 5.75 -15.97 6.41
CA GLN A 176 6.91 -15.41 5.74
C GLN A 176 7.47 -14.17 6.44
N ILE A 177 6.61 -13.28 6.97
CA ILE A 177 7.09 -12.07 7.64
C ILE A 177 7.75 -12.42 8.98
N GLN A 178 7.25 -13.46 9.67
CA GLN A 178 7.90 -14.00 10.86
C GLN A 178 9.30 -14.54 10.54
N ALA A 179 9.44 -15.33 9.47
CA ALA A 179 10.74 -15.85 9.04
C ALA A 179 11.74 -14.74 8.65
N VAL A 180 11.26 -13.71 7.92
CA VAL A 180 12.08 -12.56 7.52
C VAL A 180 12.50 -11.74 8.74
N ALA A 181 11.57 -11.43 9.64
CA ALA A 181 11.84 -10.64 10.85
C ALA A 181 12.81 -11.36 11.80
N LYS A 182 12.64 -12.68 12.01
CA LYS A 182 13.58 -13.48 12.81
C LYS A 182 14.99 -13.45 12.23
N ARG A 183 15.12 -13.67 10.91
CA ARG A 183 16.42 -13.63 10.23
C ARG A 183 17.11 -12.28 10.37
N GLU A 184 16.35 -11.20 10.28
CA GLU A 184 16.85 -9.83 10.46
C GLU A 184 17.28 -9.58 11.91
N TYR A 185 16.45 -9.96 12.89
CA TYR A 185 16.73 -9.76 14.32
C TYR A 185 17.99 -10.48 14.78
N HIS A 186 18.17 -11.74 14.38
CA HIS A 186 19.34 -12.49 14.78
C HIS A 186 20.59 -12.17 13.95
N HIS A 187 20.51 -11.29 12.95
CA HIS A 187 21.61 -11.07 11.98
C HIS A 187 22.18 -12.38 11.39
N GLY A 188 21.35 -13.41 11.27
CA GLY A 188 21.74 -14.76 10.82
C GLY A 188 22.28 -15.69 11.91
N ASP A 189 22.33 -15.29 13.18
CA ASP A 189 22.68 -16.16 14.30
C ASP A 189 21.49 -17.06 14.70
N SER A 190 21.75 -18.25 15.24
CA SER A 190 20.74 -19.33 15.36
C SER A 190 20.00 -19.37 16.70
N SER A 191 20.06 -18.31 17.50
CA SER A 191 19.42 -18.30 18.83
C SER A 191 17.90 -18.06 18.73
N ASP A 192 17.14 -19.07 18.27
CA ASP A 192 15.69 -18.98 17.98
C ASP A 192 14.79 -18.68 19.21
N SER A 193 15.39 -18.51 20.40
CA SER A 193 14.70 -18.41 21.69
C SER A 193 15.03 -17.15 22.49
N ASP A 194 15.33 -16.01 21.86
CA ASP A 194 15.42 -14.73 22.59
C ASP A 194 14.02 -14.25 23.01
N PRO A 195 13.68 -14.23 24.32
CA PRO A 195 12.36 -13.81 24.80
C PRO A 195 12.08 -12.31 24.56
N ARG A 196 13.08 -11.52 24.13
CA ARG A 196 12.93 -10.10 23.79
C ARG A 196 12.48 -9.89 22.35
N PHE A 197 12.49 -10.92 21.50
CA PHE A 197 12.05 -10.79 20.12
C PHE A 197 10.57 -10.41 20.06
N ARG A 198 10.30 -9.27 19.43
CA ARG A 198 8.95 -8.78 19.14
C ARG A 198 8.86 -8.43 17.68
N ILE A 199 7.95 -9.08 16.96
CA ILE A 199 7.80 -8.85 15.52
C ILE A 199 7.44 -7.39 15.20
N SER A 200 6.70 -6.72 16.08
CA SER A 200 6.32 -5.32 15.93
C SER A 200 7.51 -4.35 15.91
N ASP A 201 8.63 -4.71 16.55
CA ASP A 201 9.81 -3.86 16.70
C ASP A 201 10.84 -4.06 15.57
N VAL A 202 10.74 -5.15 14.80
CA VAL A 202 11.69 -5.49 13.73
C VAL A 202 11.11 -5.10 12.37
N PRO A 203 11.74 -4.18 11.61
CA PRO A 203 11.25 -3.81 10.28
C PRO A 203 11.32 -4.99 9.30
N ALA A 204 10.18 -5.41 8.75
CA ALA A 204 10.09 -6.37 7.65
C ALA A 204 8.84 -6.10 6.81
N ALA A 205 8.88 -6.48 5.53
CA ALA A 205 7.75 -6.39 4.62
C ALA A 205 7.62 -7.64 3.75
N VAL A 206 6.39 -8.07 3.48
CA VAL A 206 6.10 -9.18 2.57
C VAL A 206 5.04 -8.75 1.56
N PHE A 207 5.34 -8.95 0.29
CA PHE A 207 4.48 -8.59 -0.82
C PHE A 207 3.86 -9.87 -1.39
N GLY A 208 2.53 -9.88 -1.49
CA GLY A 208 1.84 -10.85 -2.33
C GLY A 208 2.17 -10.59 -3.80
N SER A 209 2.07 -11.64 -4.62
CA SER A 209 2.43 -11.58 -6.03
C SER A 209 1.53 -12.46 -6.89
N ARG A 210 1.09 -11.88 -8.00
CA ARG A 210 0.36 -12.58 -9.07
C ARG A 210 1.30 -13.03 -10.19
N ALA A 211 2.62 -12.87 -10.06
CA ALA A 211 3.58 -13.17 -11.13
C ALA A 211 3.48 -14.61 -11.66
N HIS A 212 3.12 -15.57 -10.80
CA HIS A 212 2.87 -16.96 -11.20
C HIS A 212 1.64 -17.15 -12.11
N LEU A 213 0.70 -16.19 -12.13
CA LEU A 213 -0.45 -16.15 -13.04
C LEU A 213 -0.13 -15.41 -14.35
N GLU A 214 0.99 -14.68 -14.38
CA GLU A 214 1.39 -13.86 -15.53
C GLU A 214 1.57 -14.72 -16.77
N GLU A 215 2.20 -15.89 -16.66
CA GLU A 215 2.43 -16.81 -17.78
C GLU A 215 1.11 -17.25 -18.44
N LYS A 216 0.12 -17.64 -17.63
CA LYS A 216 -1.23 -18.02 -18.13
C LYS A 216 -1.96 -16.84 -18.77
N ALA A 217 -1.78 -15.65 -18.20
CA ALA A 217 -2.38 -14.42 -18.72
C ALA A 217 -1.70 -13.94 -20.03
N LEU A 218 -0.38 -14.09 -20.15
CA LEU A 218 0.39 -13.69 -21.34
C LEU A 218 -0.05 -14.44 -22.59
N ALA A 219 -0.43 -15.72 -22.46
CA ALA A 219 -0.88 -16.56 -23.56
C ALA A 219 -2.26 -16.16 -24.12
N THR A 220 -3.11 -15.51 -23.32
CA THR A 220 -4.50 -15.19 -23.67
C THR A 220 -4.73 -13.70 -23.97
N ARG A 221 -3.81 -12.82 -23.57
CA ARG A 221 -3.96 -11.36 -23.68
C ARG A 221 -3.45 -10.80 -25.00
N LYS A 222 -4.04 -9.66 -25.41
CA LYS A 222 -3.63 -8.90 -26.60
C LYS A 222 -2.17 -8.43 -26.48
N TRP A 223 -1.41 -8.54 -27.57
CA TRP A 223 0.04 -8.25 -27.60
C TRP A 223 0.42 -6.85 -27.07
N TYR A 224 -0.39 -5.82 -27.32
CA TYR A 224 -0.11 -4.46 -26.84
C TYR A 224 -0.19 -4.34 -25.32
N ARG A 225 -1.04 -5.13 -24.64
CA ARG A 225 -1.09 -5.16 -23.17
C ARG A 225 0.21 -5.75 -22.61
N ASN A 226 0.76 -6.77 -23.27
CA ASN A 226 2.03 -7.37 -22.89
C ASN A 226 3.19 -6.37 -23.07
N PHE A 227 3.17 -5.59 -24.16
CA PHE A 227 4.15 -4.52 -24.37
C PHE A 227 4.07 -3.43 -23.28
N LEU A 228 2.86 -2.94 -22.98
CA LEU A 228 2.66 -1.94 -21.92
C LEU A 228 3.09 -2.45 -20.54
N MET A 229 2.79 -3.71 -20.23
CA MET A 229 3.18 -4.34 -18.97
C MET A 229 4.71 -4.45 -18.85
N LYS A 230 5.39 -4.95 -19.88
CA LYS A 230 6.86 -5.04 -19.90
C LYS A 230 7.51 -3.65 -19.83
N GLY A 231 6.96 -2.67 -20.52
CA GLY A 231 7.39 -1.27 -20.45
C GLY A 231 7.24 -0.70 -19.04
N PHE A 232 6.09 -0.92 -18.39
CA PHE A 232 5.89 -0.50 -17.00
C PHE A 232 6.87 -1.20 -16.04
N HIS A 233 7.12 -2.50 -16.23
CA HIS A 233 8.10 -3.24 -15.43
C HIS A 233 9.51 -2.65 -15.57
N LEU A 234 9.92 -2.27 -16.79
CA LEU A 234 11.19 -1.58 -17.00
C LEU A 234 11.25 -0.23 -16.27
N VAL A 235 10.17 0.55 -16.31
CA VAL A 235 10.11 1.83 -15.58
C VAL A 235 10.18 1.62 -14.07
N VAL A 236 9.50 0.62 -13.53
CA VAL A 236 9.57 0.25 -12.10
C VAL A 236 10.99 -0.17 -11.72
N LEU A 237 11.64 -1.01 -12.54
CA LEU A 237 13.03 -1.41 -12.34
C LEU A 237 13.98 -0.20 -12.32
N LEU A 238 13.79 0.73 -13.26
CA LEU A 238 14.59 1.95 -13.32
C LEU A 238 14.30 2.88 -12.15
N ALA A 239 13.07 2.94 -11.63
CA ALA A 239 12.68 3.86 -10.58
C ALA A 239 13.01 3.33 -9.17
N ALA A 240 12.62 2.10 -8.86
CA ALA A 240 12.76 1.49 -7.54
C ALA A 240 13.86 0.42 -7.44
N GLY A 241 14.42 -0.04 -8.56
CA GLY A 241 15.41 -1.11 -8.61
C GLY A 241 14.81 -2.53 -8.58
N PRO A 242 15.64 -3.59 -8.70
CA PRO A 242 15.18 -4.98 -8.72
C PRO A 242 14.78 -5.48 -7.34
N GLY A 243 13.86 -6.45 -7.24
CA GLY A 243 13.58 -7.16 -5.98
C GLY A 243 12.15 -7.67 -5.84
N ILE A 244 11.17 -6.95 -6.37
CA ILE A 244 9.76 -7.34 -6.37
C ILE A 244 9.24 -7.30 -7.80
N ARG A 245 8.70 -8.42 -8.28
CA ARG A 245 8.19 -8.56 -9.65
C ARG A 245 6.82 -7.92 -9.79
N ASP A 246 5.89 -8.22 -8.89
CA ASP A 246 4.53 -7.66 -8.86
C ASP A 246 4.39 -6.61 -7.75
N THR A 247 4.93 -5.42 -8.00
CA THR A 247 4.80 -4.30 -7.04
C THR A 247 3.35 -3.89 -6.82
N GLN A 248 2.45 -4.16 -7.77
CA GLN A 248 1.07 -3.66 -7.76
C GLN A 248 0.04 -4.69 -7.26
N CYS A 249 0.49 -5.74 -6.57
CA CYS A 249 -0.43 -6.64 -5.88
C CYS A 249 -1.07 -5.92 -4.70
N GLY A 250 -2.39 -5.99 -4.57
CA GLY A 250 -3.15 -5.37 -3.49
C GLY A 250 -2.96 -6.00 -2.10
N PHE A 251 -2.13 -7.03 -1.96
CA PHE A 251 -2.03 -7.86 -0.75
C PHE A 251 -0.61 -7.80 -0.17
N LYS A 252 -0.39 -7.02 0.90
CA LYS A 252 0.96 -6.75 1.42
C LYS A 252 0.95 -6.62 2.94
N MET A 253 1.92 -7.25 3.59
CA MET A 253 2.04 -7.24 5.03
C MET A 253 3.30 -6.50 5.47
N PHE A 254 3.17 -5.69 6.50
CA PHE A 254 4.25 -4.92 7.10
C PHE A 254 4.27 -5.16 8.59
N THR A 255 5.46 -5.22 9.19
CA THR A 255 5.57 -5.08 10.64
C THR A 255 5.29 -3.64 11.04
N ARG A 256 4.90 -3.42 12.30
CA ARG A 256 4.65 -2.07 12.82
C ARG A 256 5.87 -1.15 12.64
N ALA A 257 7.07 -1.61 12.95
CA ALA A 257 8.31 -0.86 12.74
C ALA A 257 8.55 -0.50 11.27
N ALA A 258 8.28 -1.40 10.33
CA ALA A 258 8.36 -1.09 8.90
C ALA A 258 7.30 -0.06 8.49
N ALA A 259 6.05 -0.25 8.92
CA ALA A 259 4.95 0.65 8.59
C ALA A 259 5.21 2.08 9.07
N ARG A 260 5.75 2.27 10.29
CA ARG A 260 6.18 3.58 10.82
C ARG A 260 7.13 4.30 9.88
N LYS A 261 8.19 3.62 9.43
CA LYS A 261 9.20 4.21 8.55
C LYS A 261 8.65 4.47 7.15
N LEU A 262 7.91 3.53 6.60
CA LEU A 262 7.42 3.58 5.22
C LEU A 262 6.30 4.61 5.07
N PHE A 263 5.21 4.49 5.81
CA PHE A 263 4.01 5.33 5.62
C PHE A 263 4.15 6.76 6.18
N SER A 264 5.16 7.02 7.01
CA SER A 264 5.58 8.40 7.32
C SER A 264 6.32 9.07 6.17
N ASN A 265 6.81 8.31 5.19
CA ASN A 265 7.64 8.81 4.08
C ASN A 265 7.01 8.65 2.69
N VAL A 266 5.94 7.86 2.53
CA VAL A 266 5.18 7.74 1.27
C VAL A 266 4.60 9.10 0.87
N ARG A 267 4.82 9.52 -0.38
CA ARG A 267 4.37 10.80 -0.95
C ARG A 267 3.43 10.63 -2.13
N LEU A 268 3.51 9.51 -2.84
CA LEU A 268 2.64 9.22 -3.97
C LEU A 268 1.25 8.83 -3.46
N LYS A 269 0.22 9.54 -3.94
CA LYS A 269 -1.14 9.41 -3.43
C LYS A 269 -1.99 8.42 -4.23
N ARG A 270 -1.57 8.06 -5.45
CA ARG A 270 -2.38 7.26 -6.39
C ARG A 270 -1.82 5.85 -6.60
N TRP A 271 -1.63 5.43 -7.84
CA TRP A 271 -1.39 4.02 -8.22
C TRP A 271 0.08 3.58 -8.06
N CYS A 272 1.01 4.53 -7.99
CA CYS A 272 2.44 4.23 -7.95
C CYS A 272 3.06 4.23 -6.54
N PHE A 273 2.28 4.47 -5.48
CA PHE A 273 2.77 4.45 -4.09
C PHE A 273 3.42 3.11 -3.72
N ASP A 274 2.93 2.03 -4.30
CA ASP A 274 3.48 0.69 -4.13
C ASP A 274 4.94 0.56 -4.59
N VAL A 275 5.30 1.29 -5.65
CA VAL A 275 6.66 1.34 -6.19
C VAL A 275 7.55 2.19 -5.29
N GLU A 276 7.01 3.27 -4.73
CA GLU A 276 7.67 4.08 -3.71
C GLU A 276 7.95 3.27 -2.44
N LEU A 277 7.00 2.43 -1.99
CA LEU A 277 7.22 1.53 -0.86
C LEU A 277 8.43 0.60 -1.10
N VAL A 278 8.57 0.04 -2.30
CA VAL A 278 9.74 -0.80 -2.64
C VAL A 278 11.03 0.01 -2.61
N PHE A 279 11.02 1.23 -3.14
CA PHE A 279 12.16 2.14 -3.07
C PHE A 279 12.55 2.45 -1.62
N LEU A 280 11.56 2.79 -0.77
CA LEU A 280 11.77 3.13 0.63
C LEU A 280 12.25 1.93 1.44
N CYS A 281 11.72 0.71 1.21
CA CYS A 281 12.23 -0.50 1.85
C CYS A 281 13.74 -0.65 1.60
N LYS A 282 14.21 -0.45 0.37
CA LYS A 282 15.65 -0.52 0.06
C LYS A 282 16.45 0.60 0.71
N TRP A 283 15.93 1.82 0.68
CA TRP A 283 16.58 2.95 1.32
C TRP A 283 16.79 2.70 2.82
N PHE A 284 15.76 2.21 3.51
CA PHE A 284 15.81 1.87 4.93
C PHE A 284 16.48 0.53 5.22
N ARG A 285 16.89 -0.22 4.19
CA ARG A 285 17.39 -1.62 4.29
C ARG A 285 16.41 -2.56 5.00
N ILE A 286 15.11 -2.34 4.84
CA ILE A 286 14.07 -3.23 5.33
C ILE A 286 14.08 -4.48 4.45
N PRO A 287 14.26 -5.69 5.02
CA PRO A 287 14.18 -6.92 4.25
C PRO A 287 12.77 -7.12 3.72
N VAL A 288 12.69 -7.49 2.44
CA VAL A 288 11.44 -7.72 1.72
C VAL A 288 11.42 -9.14 1.15
N SER A 289 10.26 -9.79 1.22
CA SER A 289 10.00 -11.04 0.50
C SER A 289 8.78 -10.93 -0.41
N GLU A 290 8.78 -11.66 -1.51
CA GLU A 290 7.67 -11.76 -2.46
C GLU A 290 7.14 -13.20 -2.44
N ILE A 291 5.83 -13.38 -2.27
CA ILE A 291 5.19 -14.71 -2.24
C ILE A 291 3.94 -14.77 -3.13
N SER A 292 3.65 -15.95 -3.66
CA SER A 292 2.48 -16.15 -4.51
C SER A 292 1.17 -16.14 -3.71
N VAL A 293 0.17 -15.45 -4.25
CA VAL A 293 -1.18 -15.36 -3.65
C VAL A 293 -2.25 -15.78 -4.65
N ASN A 294 -3.27 -16.47 -4.17
CA ASN A 294 -4.46 -16.82 -4.91
C ASN A 294 -5.24 -15.55 -5.23
N TRP A 295 -5.26 -15.23 -6.52
CA TRP A 295 -5.87 -14.03 -7.03
C TRP A 295 -6.83 -14.37 -8.17
N SER A 296 -8.00 -13.76 -8.15
CA SER A 296 -9.03 -13.87 -9.18
C SER A 296 -9.38 -12.50 -9.75
N GLU A 297 -9.62 -12.42 -11.05
CA GLU A 297 -10.04 -11.17 -11.70
C GLU A 297 -11.48 -10.83 -11.33
N ILE A 298 -11.67 -9.73 -10.62
CA ILE A 298 -12.99 -9.19 -10.25
C ILE A 298 -13.32 -8.03 -11.21
N PRO A 299 -14.50 -8.02 -11.85
CA PRO A 299 -14.86 -6.95 -12.79
C PRO A 299 -14.97 -5.58 -12.10
N GLY A 300 -14.79 -4.52 -12.91
CA GLY A 300 -14.94 -3.13 -12.49
C GLY A 300 -13.66 -2.45 -11.98
N SER A 301 -12.49 -2.88 -12.45
CA SER A 301 -11.20 -2.23 -12.13
C SER A 301 -11.25 -0.72 -12.38
N LYS A 302 -10.73 0.06 -11.41
CA LYS A 302 -10.66 1.52 -11.50
C LYS A 302 -9.43 2.02 -12.27
N VAL A 303 -8.53 1.13 -12.70
CA VAL A 303 -7.35 1.48 -13.50
C VAL A 303 -7.73 1.54 -14.97
N ASN A 304 -7.85 2.75 -15.50
CA ASN A 304 -8.09 2.99 -16.93
C ASN A 304 -6.78 3.30 -17.68
N LEU A 305 -6.82 3.28 -19.02
CA LEU A 305 -5.64 3.56 -19.85
C LEU A 305 -5.12 5.00 -19.70
N LEU A 306 -5.99 5.96 -19.35
CA LEU A 306 -5.62 7.36 -19.09
C LEU A 306 -4.83 7.52 -17.78
N SER A 307 -4.83 6.52 -16.90
CA SER A 307 -3.98 6.48 -15.71
C SER A 307 -2.51 6.24 -16.04
N ILE A 308 -2.19 5.60 -17.18
CA ILE A 308 -0.81 5.19 -17.52
C ILE A 308 0.14 6.40 -17.63
N PRO A 309 -0.18 7.49 -18.36
CA PRO A 309 0.69 8.66 -18.41
C PRO A 309 0.92 9.29 -17.02
N ASN A 310 -0.12 9.33 -16.19
CA ASN A 310 -0.02 9.84 -14.82
C ASN A 310 0.90 8.97 -13.96
N MET A 311 0.84 7.64 -14.12
CA MET A 311 1.73 6.71 -13.43
C MET A 311 3.18 6.90 -13.85
N LEU A 312 3.44 7.02 -15.16
CA LEU A 312 4.79 7.30 -15.66
C LEU A 312 5.32 8.63 -15.12
N TRP A 313 4.49 9.67 -15.12
CA TRP A 313 4.83 10.97 -14.55
C TRP A 313 5.14 10.88 -13.05
N GLU A 314 4.33 10.17 -12.27
CA GLU A 314 4.57 9.93 -10.84
C GLU A 314 5.91 9.23 -10.59
N LEU A 315 6.24 8.20 -11.39
CA LEU A 315 7.49 7.46 -11.25
C LEU A 315 8.73 8.29 -11.64
N VAL A 316 8.62 9.15 -12.66
CA VAL A 316 9.69 10.09 -13.03
C VAL A 316 9.92 11.10 -11.92
N LEU A 317 8.84 11.71 -11.40
CA LEU A 317 8.94 12.66 -10.29
C LEU A 317 9.51 12.03 -9.02
N MET A 318 9.07 10.82 -8.69
CA MET A 318 9.61 10.04 -7.56
C MET A 318 11.10 9.79 -7.73
N SER A 319 11.51 9.32 -8.91
CA SER A 319 12.91 9.03 -9.20
C SER A 319 13.78 10.28 -9.09
N VAL A 320 13.36 11.41 -9.69
CA VAL A 320 14.09 12.68 -9.58
C VAL A 320 14.08 13.20 -8.15
N GLY A 321 12.92 13.20 -7.49
CA GLY A 321 12.74 13.69 -6.13
C GLY A 321 13.68 13.02 -5.13
N TYR A 322 13.73 11.69 -5.12
CA TYR A 322 14.63 10.97 -4.21
C TYR A 322 16.10 11.00 -4.64
N ARG A 323 16.42 10.83 -5.93
CA ARG A 323 17.82 10.79 -6.40
C ARG A 323 18.55 12.11 -6.30
N THR A 324 17.84 13.22 -6.42
CA THR A 324 18.41 14.57 -6.24
C THR A 324 18.41 15.02 -4.79
N GLY A 325 17.83 14.24 -3.86
CA GLY A 325 17.69 14.61 -2.45
C GLY A 325 16.66 15.70 -2.18
N MET A 326 15.88 16.13 -3.19
CA MET A 326 14.77 17.07 -3.00
C MET A 326 13.71 16.51 -2.05
N TRP A 327 13.42 15.21 -2.16
CA TRP A 327 12.50 14.51 -1.28
C TRP A 327 13.28 13.89 -0.14
N ARG A 328 13.30 14.61 0.99
CA ARG A 328 13.94 14.14 2.21
C ARG A 328 13.14 12.98 2.81
N ILE A 329 13.88 11.97 3.25
CA ILE A 329 13.36 10.83 3.99
C ILE A 329 13.63 11.09 5.47
N SER A 330 12.58 11.05 6.28
CA SER A 330 12.68 11.18 7.72
C SER A 330 13.02 9.83 8.35
N ASN A 331 14.07 9.81 9.18
CA ASN A 331 14.37 8.69 10.08
C ASN A 331 13.59 8.77 11.40
N SER A 332 13.01 9.94 11.72
CA SER A 332 12.39 10.16 13.02
C SER A 332 10.98 9.58 13.03
N THR A 333 10.88 8.33 13.46
CA THR A 333 9.79 7.78 14.31
C THR A 333 10.17 6.38 14.74
#